data_AF-A0A1M7PX69-F1
#
_entry.id   AF-A0A1M7PX69-F1
#
_cell.length_a   1.000
_cell.length_b   1.000
_cell.length_c   1.000
_cell.angle_alpha   90.00
_cell.angle_beta   90.00
_cell.angle_gamma   90.00
#
_symmetry.space_group_name_H-M   'P 1'
#
loop_
_entity.id
_entity.type
_entity.pdbx_description
1 polymer ?
#
loop_
_entity_poly.entity_id
_entity_poly.type
_entity_poly.pdbx_seq_one_letter_code
_entity_poly.pdbx_strand_id
1 'polypeptide(L)'
;MEFLISEYFKRNDLAVKGMPTVQFIADELHISSNYLSRLLRAITGQTTQQFLQDKLMDFAKEKLSTTDLSVSEIAYELGFKHSQSFNKVFKTKTSQTPLEFRQSFNSRL
;
A
#
# COMPACT_ATOMS: atom_id res chain seq x y z
N MET A 1 2.36 2.76 14.51
CA MET A 1 1.52 2.17 13.45
C MET A 1 2.14 2.34 12.07
N GLU A 2 2.45 3.56 11.61
CA GLU A 2 3.01 3.74 10.25
C GLU A 2 4.30 2.95 10.02
N PHE A 3 5.24 2.99 10.97
CA PHE A 3 6.46 2.19 10.93
C PHE A 3 6.16 0.68 10.79
N LEU A 4 5.25 0.14 11.61
CA LEU A 4 4.84 -1.28 11.54
C LEU A 4 4.32 -1.66 10.14
N ILE A 5 3.47 -0.82 9.55
CA ILE A 5 2.90 -1.09 8.22
C ILE A 5 4.00 -1.00 7.15
N SER A 6 4.87 0.01 7.23
CA SER A 6 6.01 0.16 6.31
C SER A 6 6.94 -1.04 6.37
N GLU A 7 7.32 -1.49 7.57
CA GLU A 7 8.16 -2.67 7.76
C GLU A 7 7.47 -3.95 7.29
N TYR A 8 6.16 -4.08 7.47
CA TYR A 8 5.40 -5.21 6.92
C TYR A 8 5.48 -5.24 5.39
N PHE A 9 5.31 -4.11 4.72
CA PHE A 9 5.38 -4.03 3.24
C PHE A 9 6.78 -4.25 2.68
N LYS A 10 7.82 -3.79 3.37
CA LYS A 10 9.23 -3.98 2.94
C LYS A 10 9.70 -5.43 2.95
N ARG A 11 9.04 -6.32 3.69
CA ARG A 11 9.38 -7.76 3.73
C ARG A 11 9.14 -8.49 2.39
N ASN A 12 8.50 -7.83 1.44
CA ASN A 12 8.27 -8.32 0.07
C ASN A 12 7.54 -9.67 -0.01
N ASP A 13 6.74 -10.00 1.01
CA ASP A 13 6.00 -11.26 1.12
C ASP A 13 4.49 -11.07 1.01
N LEU A 14 4.02 -9.90 0.57
CA LEU A 14 2.60 -9.62 0.33
C LEU A 14 1.97 -10.54 -0.71
N ALA A 15 2.75 -11.00 -1.69
CA ALA A 15 2.30 -12.02 -2.65
C ALA A 15 1.89 -13.34 -1.99
N VAL A 16 2.45 -13.65 -0.82
CA VAL A 16 2.22 -14.90 -0.09
C VAL A 16 1.30 -14.69 1.11
N LYS A 17 1.59 -13.68 1.94
CA LYS A 17 0.86 -13.41 3.19
C LYS A 17 -0.36 -12.52 3.03
N GLY A 18 -0.44 -11.78 1.93
CA GLY A 18 -1.47 -10.77 1.73
C GLY A 18 -1.34 -9.57 2.66
N MET A 19 -2.36 -8.70 2.59
CA MET A 19 -2.44 -7.48 3.39
C MET A 19 -2.54 -7.79 4.89
N PRO A 20 -1.92 -6.97 5.76
CA PRO A 20 -2.08 -7.13 7.20
C PRO A 20 -3.54 -6.92 7.59
N THR A 21 -4.04 -7.73 8.52
CA THR A 21 -5.40 -7.59 9.03
C THR A 21 -5.48 -6.51 10.10
N VAL A 22 -6.68 -5.99 10.36
CA VAL A 22 -6.93 -5.08 11.49
C VAL A 22 -6.53 -5.74 12.81
N GLN A 23 -6.80 -7.05 12.94
CA GLN A 23 -6.46 -7.81 14.13
C GLN A 23 -4.95 -7.87 14.33
N PHE A 24 -4.19 -8.23 13.29
CA PHE A 24 -2.73 -8.26 13.33
C PHE A 24 -2.14 -6.92 13.80
N ILE A 25 -2.60 -5.80 13.23
CA ILE A 25 -2.08 -4.47 13.60
C ILE A 25 -2.46 -4.13 15.05
N ALA A 26 -3.66 -4.51 15.49
CA ALA A 26 -4.10 -4.26 16.85
C ALA A 26 -3.27 -5.06 17.87
N ASP A 27 -2.96 -6.33 17.55
CA ASP A 27 -2.13 -7.21 18.37
C ASP A 27 -0.71 -6.66 18.54
N GLU A 28 -0.08 -6.24 17.43
CA GLU A 28 1.26 -5.61 17.42
C GLU A 28 1.31 -4.26 18.16
N LEU A 29 0.16 -3.60 18.33
CA LEU A 29 0.03 -2.34 19.07
C LEU A 29 -0.52 -2.55 20.49
N HIS A 30 -0.78 -3.78 20.90
CA HIS A 30 -1.36 -4.14 22.20
C HIS A 30 -2.68 -3.42 22.52
N ILE A 31 -3.56 -3.29 21.52
CA ILE A 31 -4.88 -2.69 21.65
C ILE A 31 -5.95 -3.59 21.03
N SER A 32 -7.23 -3.35 21.33
CA SER A 32 -8.30 -4.07 20.64
C SER A 32 -8.47 -3.58 19.19
N SER A 33 -8.81 -4.48 18.29
CA SER A 33 -9.11 -4.17 16.89
C SER A 33 -10.28 -3.20 16.72
N ASN A 34 -11.26 -3.26 17.64
CA ASN A 34 -12.35 -2.30 17.72
C ASN A 34 -11.87 -0.90 18.11
N TYR A 35 -10.99 -0.79 19.12
CA TYR A 35 -10.42 0.49 19.51
C TYR A 35 -9.60 1.10 18.36
N LEU A 36 -8.73 0.29 17.74
CA LEU A 36 -7.95 0.69 16.57
C LEU A 36 -8.84 1.23 15.43
N SER A 37 -9.90 0.50 15.08
CA SER A 37 -10.81 0.88 14.00
C SER A 37 -11.54 2.20 14.30
N ARG A 38 -12.00 2.38 15.55
CA ARG A 38 -12.64 3.63 15.99
C ARG A 38 -11.65 4.80 15.98
N LEU A 39 -10.43 4.57 16.46
CA LEU A 39 -9.38 5.58 16.52
C LEU A 39 -8.99 6.06 15.11
N LEU A 40 -8.72 5.12 14.20
CA LEU A 40 -8.41 5.44 12.80
C LEU A 40 -9.56 6.21 12.15
N ARG A 41 -10.80 5.74 12.30
CA ARG A 41 -11.96 6.43 11.75
C ARG A 41 -12.11 7.86 12.29
N ALA A 42 -11.86 8.06 13.58
CA ALA A 42 -11.97 9.38 14.20
C ALA A 42 -10.88 10.35 13.73
N ILE A 43 -9.66 9.87 13.48
CA ILE A 43 -8.52 10.70 13.08
C ILE A 43 -8.50 10.95 11.57
N THR A 44 -8.73 9.91 10.77
CA THR A 44 -8.54 9.97 9.31
C THR A 44 -9.85 10.07 8.54
N GLY A 45 -11.00 9.76 9.16
CA GLY A 45 -12.28 9.59 8.48
C GLY A 45 -12.40 8.28 7.70
N GLN A 46 -11.38 7.43 7.71
CA GLN A 46 -11.29 6.23 6.87
C GLN A 46 -11.56 4.96 7.67
N THR A 47 -11.96 3.88 6.98
CA THR A 47 -11.89 2.54 7.57
C THR A 47 -10.43 2.06 7.60
N THR A 48 -10.11 1.11 8.47
CA THR A 48 -8.76 0.53 8.53
C THR A 48 -8.32 -0.09 7.19
N GLN A 49 -9.25 -0.70 6.46
CA GLN A 49 -8.98 -1.26 5.13
C GLN A 49 -8.65 -0.16 4.11
N GLN A 50 -9.38 0.97 4.12
CA GLN A 50 -9.09 2.11 3.24
C GLN A 50 -7.72 2.70 3.55
N PHE A 51 -7.43 2.90 4.84
CA PHE A 51 -6.14 3.40 5.31
C PHE A 51 -4.98 2.50 4.85
N LEU A 52 -5.14 1.17 4.98
CA LEU A 52 -4.14 0.21 4.52
C LEU A 52 -3.94 0.21 3.00
N GLN A 53 -5.01 0.35 2.24
CA GLN A 53 -4.92 0.48 0.79
C GLN A 53 -4.20 1.77 0.39
N ASP A 54 -4.44 2.88 1.10
CA ASP A 54 -3.74 4.14 0.82
C ASP A 54 -2.24 4.03 1.11
N LYS A 55 -1.87 3.42 2.25
CA LYS A 55 -0.46 3.14 2.57
C LYS A 55 0.19 2.18 1.57
N LEU A 56 -0.54 1.20 1.04
CA LEU A 56 -0.05 0.33 -0.03
C LEU A 56 0.22 1.13 -1.31
N MET A 57 -0.64 2.08 -1.66
CA MET A 57 -0.42 2.94 -2.83
C MET A 57 0.75 3.90 -2.64
N ASP A 58 0.96 4.42 -1.43
CA ASP A 58 2.14 5.23 -1.13
C ASP A 58 3.44 4.41 -1.26
N PHE A 59 3.44 3.17 -0.77
CA PHE A 59 4.56 2.25 -0.98
C PHE A 59 4.77 1.89 -2.46
N ALA A 60 3.69 1.76 -3.23
CA ALA A 60 3.77 1.55 -4.67
C ALA A 60 4.43 2.73 -5.39
N LYS A 61 4.10 3.98 -5.01
CA LYS A 61 4.75 5.19 -5.54
C LYS A 61 6.23 5.21 -5.22
N GLU A 62 6.61 4.84 -4.00
CA GLU A 62 8.01 4.71 -3.60
C GLU A 62 8.75 3.73 -4.51
N LYS A 63 8.25 2.49 -4.67
CA LYS A 63 8.85 1.50 -5.58
C LYS A 63 8.94 2.00 -7.02
N LEU A 64 7.89 2.66 -7.53
CA LEU A 64 7.88 3.18 -8.90
C LEU A 64 8.92 4.27 -9.15
N SER A 65 9.27 5.05 -8.13
CA SER A 65 10.20 6.19 -8.22
C SER A 65 11.64 5.85 -7.83
N THR A 66 11.85 4.74 -7.12
CA THR A 66 13.17 4.38 -6.55
C THR A 66 13.77 3.09 -7.10
N THR A 67 13.02 2.33 -7.93
CA THR A 67 13.48 1.05 -8.47
C THR A 67 13.23 0.95 -9.97
N ASP A 68 14.02 0.10 -10.63
CA ASP A 68 13.89 -0.22 -12.06
C ASP A 68 12.92 -1.39 -12.35
N LEU A 69 12.28 -1.96 -11.31
CA LEU A 69 11.32 -3.05 -11.46
C LEU A 69 10.20 -2.66 -12.42
N SER A 70 9.77 -3.55 -13.30
CA SER A 70 8.64 -3.32 -14.18
C SER A 70 7.34 -3.12 -13.36
N VAL A 71 6.35 -2.47 -13.97
CA VAL A 71 5.01 -2.30 -13.35
C VAL A 71 4.39 -3.65 -13.00
N SER A 72 4.66 -4.70 -13.78
CA SER A 72 4.17 -6.05 -13.53
C SER A 72 4.86 -6.71 -12.32
N GLU A 73 6.16 -6.55 -12.17
CA GLU A 73 6.90 -7.03 -11.01
C GLU A 73 6.43 -6.34 -9.73
N ILE A 74 6.29 -5.01 -9.75
CA ILE A 74 5.76 -4.25 -8.62
C ILE A 74 4.34 -4.71 -8.28
N ALA A 75 3.47 -4.90 -9.28
CA ALA A 75 2.12 -5.40 -9.03
C ALA A 75 2.14 -6.76 -8.32
N TYR A 76 2.98 -7.68 -8.78
CA TYR A 76 3.13 -9.01 -8.18
C TYR A 76 3.64 -8.93 -6.74
N GLU A 77 4.69 -8.15 -6.48
CA GLU A 77 5.25 -7.94 -5.14
C GLU A 77 4.23 -7.35 -4.16
N LEU A 78 3.33 -6.50 -4.64
CA LEU A 78 2.26 -5.90 -3.84
C LEU A 78 1.03 -6.83 -3.69
N GLY A 79 1.12 -8.08 -4.15
CA GLY A 79 0.07 -9.09 -3.99
C GLY A 79 -1.04 -9.05 -5.05
N PHE A 80 -0.86 -8.32 -6.15
CA PHE A 80 -1.80 -8.35 -7.27
C PHE A 80 -1.49 -9.53 -8.19
N LYS A 81 -2.50 -10.38 -8.42
CA LYS A 81 -2.40 -11.49 -9.39
C LYS A 81 -2.22 -11.01 -10.84
N HIS A 82 -2.74 -9.83 -11.15
CA HIS A 82 -2.71 -9.26 -12.50
C HIS A 82 -2.36 -7.77 -12.43
N SER A 83 -1.44 -7.33 -13.29
CA SER A 83 -0.99 -5.94 -13.33
C SER A 83 -2.09 -4.97 -13.76
N GLN A 84 -3.10 -5.42 -14.51
CA GLN A 84 -4.27 -4.62 -14.87
C GLN A 84 -5.10 -4.22 -13.63
N SER A 85 -5.22 -5.12 -12.64
CA SER A 85 -5.90 -4.82 -11.39
C SER A 85 -5.15 -3.75 -10.59
N PHE A 86 -3.82 -3.88 -10.50
CA PHE A 86 -2.97 -2.86 -9.89
C PHE A 86 -3.09 -1.51 -10.61
N ASN A 87 -2.96 -1.49 -11.94
CA ASN A 87 -3.10 -0.28 -12.76
C ASN A 87 -4.41 0.45 -12.49
N LYS A 88 -5.53 -0.29 -12.43
CA LYS A 88 -6.86 0.30 -12.16
C LYS A 88 -6.91 0.92 -10.77
N VAL A 89 -6.51 0.18 -9.74
CA VAL A 89 -6.53 0.66 -8.34
C VAL A 89 -5.62 1.87 -8.16
N PHE A 90 -4.39 1.78 -8.68
CA PHE A 90 -3.41 2.86 -8.61
C PHE A 90 -3.93 4.13 -9.30
N LYS A 91 -4.48 4.01 -10.51
CA LYS A 91 -5.08 5.15 -11.23
C LYS A 91 -6.26 5.75 -10.49
N THR A 92 -7.15 4.93 -9.93
CA THR A 92 -8.28 5.44 -9.14
C THR A 92 -7.81 6.20 -7.90
N LYS A 93 -6.72 5.76 -7.27
CA LYS A 93 -6.20 6.35 -6.02
C LYS A 93 -5.28 7.55 -6.23
N THR A 94 -4.61 7.64 -7.37
CA THR A 94 -3.55 8.63 -7.62
C THR A 94 -3.84 9.55 -8.81
N SER A 95 -4.92 9.31 -9.55
CA SER A 95 -5.27 9.98 -10.81
C SER A 95 -4.29 9.76 -11.97
N GLN A 96 -3.24 8.95 -11.78
CA GLN A 96 -2.23 8.63 -12.79
C GLN A 96 -2.05 7.11 -12.88
N THR A 97 -1.73 6.60 -14.06
CA THR A 97 -1.26 5.21 -14.17
C THR A 97 0.12 5.06 -13.52
N PRO A 98 0.51 3.85 -13.09
CA PRO A 98 1.86 3.58 -12.59
C PRO A 98 2.97 4.06 -13.53
N LEU A 99 2.80 3.89 -14.84
CA LEU A 99 3.78 4.31 -15.84
C LEU A 99 3.86 5.84 -15.95
N GLU A 100 2.72 6.53 -16.03
CA GLU A 100 2.68 8.01 -16.03
C GLU A 100 3.34 8.57 -14.76
N PHE A 101 3.05 7.96 -13.59
CA PHE A 101 3.67 8.35 -12.33
C PHE A 101 5.19 8.22 -12.37
N ARG A 102 5.73 7.05 -12.78
CA ARG A 102 7.17 6.82 -12.92
C ARG A 102 7.83 7.85 -13.85
N GLN A 103 7.24 8.08 -15.01
CA GLN A 103 7.77 9.04 -15.99
C GLN A 103 7.82 10.46 -15.45
N SER A 104 6.85 10.86 -14.63
CA SER A 104 6.82 12.19 -13.99
C SER A 104 7.92 12.39 -12.95
N PHE A 105 8.50 11.31 -12.39
CA PHE A 105 9.64 11.36 -11.47
C PHE A 105 10.96 11.36 -12.24
N ASN A 106 11.10 10.51 -13.25
CA ASN A 106 12.34 10.42 -14.04
C ASN A 106 12.62 11.67 -14.88
N SER A 107 11.58 12.45 -15.22
CA SER A 107 11.72 13.73 -15.95
C SER A 107 12.10 14.91 -15.06
N ARG A 108 12.23 14.71 -13.73
CA ARG A 108 12.63 15.73 -12.75
C ARG A 108 14.06 15.53 -12.21
N LEU A 109 14.76 14.50 -12.68
CA LEU A 109 16.18 14.25 -12.47
C LEU A 109 16.95 14.70 -13.70
#